data_AF-A0A847UHZ3-F1
#
_entry.id   AF-A0A847UHZ3-F1
#
_cell.length_a   1.000
_cell.length_b   1.000
_cell.length_c   1.000
_cell.angle_alpha   90.00
_cell.angle_beta   90.00
_cell.angle_gamma   90.00
#
_symmetry.space_group_name_H-M   'P 1'
#
loop_
_entity.id
_entity.type
_entity.pdbx_description
1 polymer ?
#
loop_
_entity_poly.entity_id
_entity_poly.type
_entity_poly.pdbx_seq_one_letter_code
_entity_poly.pdbx_strand_id
1 'polypeptide(L)'
;MPGMTHDTIAEFGAGYCVIDIHSLFVCATLEDEILVLGAGDALFADLKTDALSFGFVPDRGRRLDSYSGGEQAILCCLLLMRLLPRDPLQIMLVRVLETLSPKNRELLLLKFATMLPAATLFTLTPSGPRAIHA
;
A
#
# COMPACT_ATOMS: atom_id res chain seq x y z
N MET A 1 3.38 10.54 -22.83
CA MET A 1 4.42 10.10 -21.86
C MET A 1 4.56 8.60 -22.02
N PRO A 2 5.77 8.04 -22.17
CA PRO A 2 5.93 6.58 -22.21
C PRO A 2 5.49 6.05 -20.85
N GLY A 3 4.41 5.28 -20.82
CA GLY A 3 3.89 4.71 -19.58
C GLY A 3 4.87 3.69 -19.03
N MET A 4 5.07 3.70 -17.70
CA MET A 4 5.72 2.59 -16.99
C MET A 4 5.04 1.29 -17.43
N THR A 5 5.80 0.39 -18.07
CA THR A 5 5.30 -0.91 -18.52
C THR A 5 5.53 -1.95 -17.42
N HIS A 6 4.81 -3.07 -17.47
CA HIS A 6 5.07 -4.22 -16.60
C HIS A 6 6.54 -4.68 -16.66
N ASP A 7 7.22 -4.45 -17.80
CA ASP A 7 8.63 -4.76 -17.99
C ASP A 7 9.55 -3.98 -17.03
N THR A 8 9.20 -2.73 -16.68
CA THR A 8 9.99 -1.92 -15.74
C THR A 8 9.94 -2.49 -14.31
N ILE A 9 8.81 -3.06 -13.91
CA ILE A 9 8.69 -3.74 -12.60
C ILE A 9 9.46 -5.07 -12.64
N ALA A 10 9.39 -5.82 -13.74
CA ALA A 10 10.16 -7.05 -13.89
C ALA A 10 11.68 -6.80 -13.85
N GLU A 11 12.14 -5.67 -14.40
CA GLU A 11 13.54 -5.28 -14.42
C GLU A 11 14.04 -4.78 -13.05
N PHE A 12 13.29 -3.89 -12.39
CA PHE A 12 13.76 -3.21 -11.18
C PHE A 12 13.17 -3.74 -9.87
N GLY A 13 12.13 -4.57 -9.92
CA GLY A 13 11.43 -5.07 -8.74
C GLY A 13 12.16 -6.17 -7.98
N ALA A 14 13.20 -6.76 -8.57
CA ALA A 14 14.00 -7.80 -7.91
C ALA A 14 14.65 -7.25 -6.63
N GLY A 15 14.30 -7.84 -5.48
CA GLY A 15 14.79 -7.42 -4.16
C GLY A 15 13.90 -6.40 -3.42
N TYR A 16 12.76 -6.00 -4.01
CA TYR A 16 11.79 -5.11 -3.37
C TYR A 16 10.51 -5.84 -2.99
N CYS A 17 9.87 -5.40 -1.92
CA CYS A 17 8.44 -5.60 -1.69
C CYS A 17 7.69 -4.58 -2.55
N VAL A 18 7.11 -5.04 -3.66
CA VAL A 18 6.44 -4.16 -4.63
C VAL A 18 4.97 -4.00 -4.28
N ILE A 19 4.50 -2.75 -4.16
CA ILE A 19 3.10 -2.39 -4.02
C ILE A 19 2.69 -1.63 -5.28
N ASP A 20 1.91 -2.26 -6.14
CA ASP A 20 1.44 -1.69 -7.41
C ASP A 20 -0.05 -1.37 -7.34
N ILE A 21 -0.40 -0.16 -7.76
CA ILE A 21 -1.78 0.32 -7.85
C ILE A 21 -2.70 -0.59 -8.70
N HIS A 22 -2.14 -1.30 -9.68
CA HIS A 22 -2.93 -2.18 -10.56
C HIS A 22 -3.18 -3.57 -9.97
N SER A 23 -2.56 -3.91 -8.83
CA SER A 23 -2.64 -5.24 -8.23
C SER A 23 -2.60 -5.16 -6.70
N LEU A 24 -3.51 -4.37 -6.14
CA LEU A 24 -3.56 -4.10 -4.70
C LEU A 24 -4.17 -5.24 -3.87
N PHE A 25 -5.09 -6.02 -4.46
CA PHE A 25 -5.87 -7.04 -3.77
C PHE A 25 -6.13 -8.22 -4.69
N VAL A 26 -6.23 -9.42 -4.12
CA VAL A 26 -6.61 -10.65 -4.84
C VAL A 26 -8.11 -10.90 -4.68
N CYS A 27 -8.66 -10.58 -3.53
CA CYS A 27 -10.04 -10.82 -3.16
C CYS A 27 -10.97 -9.65 -3.51
N ALA A 28 -12.29 -9.91 -3.45
CA ALA A 28 -13.31 -8.92 -3.73
C ALA A 28 -13.60 -7.98 -2.54
N THR A 29 -13.36 -8.44 -1.31
CA THR A 29 -13.62 -7.68 -0.07
C THR A 29 -12.38 -7.65 0.81
N LEU A 30 -12.29 -6.65 1.70
CA LEU A 30 -11.19 -6.56 2.66
C LEU A 30 -11.25 -7.70 3.69
N GLU A 31 -12.44 -8.18 4.05
CA GLU A 31 -12.62 -9.31 4.95
C GLU A 31 -12.03 -10.61 4.36
N ASP A 32 -12.36 -10.90 3.10
CA ASP A 32 -11.83 -12.08 2.40
C ASP A 32 -10.31 -11.99 2.24
N GLU A 33 -9.78 -10.81 1.92
CA GLU A 33 -8.33 -10.61 1.79
C GLU A 33 -7.60 -10.88 3.11
N ILE A 34 -8.09 -10.35 4.23
CA ILE A 34 -7.54 -10.58 5.56
C ILE A 34 -7.55 -12.08 5.90
N LEU A 35 -8.66 -12.77 5.57
CA LEU A 35 -8.81 -14.20 5.79
C LEU A 35 -7.80 -15.01 4.96
N VAL A 36 -7.64 -14.69 3.67
CA VAL A 36 -6.69 -15.36 2.77
C VAL A 36 -5.24 -15.15 3.22
N LEU A 37 -4.92 -13.98 3.77
CA LEU A 37 -3.61 -13.68 4.35
C LEU A 37 -3.38 -14.35 5.71
N GLY A 38 -4.36 -15.12 6.22
CA GLY A 38 -4.27 -15.84 7.49
C GLY A 38 -4.23 -14.91 8.71
N ALA A 39 -4.71 -13.68 8.56
CA ALA A 39 -4.69 -12.69 9.63
C ALA A 39 -5.97 -12.74 10.48
N GLY A 40 -5.83 -12.42 11.77
CA GLY A 40 -6.95 -12.46 12.72
C GLY A 40 -7.91 -11.28 12.57
N ASP A 41 -9.15 -11.45 13.05
CA ASP A 41 -10.23 -10.46 13.00
C ASP A 41 -9.87 -9.09 13.60
N ALA A 42 -8.95 -9.06 14.56
CA ALA A 42 -8.47 -7.83 15.18
C ALA A 42 -7.83 -6.87 14.16
N LEU A 43 -7.23 -7.41 13.08
CA LEU A 43 -6.61 -6.61 12.03
C LEU A 43 -7.62 -5.69 11.33
N PHE A 44 -8.85 -6.15 11.12
CA PHE A 44 -9.88 -5.31 10.49
C PHE A 44 -10.20 -4.08 11.36
N ALA A 45 -10.30 -4.25 12.68
CA ALA A 45 -10.58 -3.15 13.60
C ALA A 45 -9.43 -2.12 13.63
N ASP A 46 -8.20 -2.59 13.58
CA ASP A 46 -7.00 -1.76 13.46
C ASP A 46 -7.01 -0.96 12.15
N LEU A 47 -7.26 -1.62 11.01
CA LEU A 47 -7.33 -0.97 9.71
C LEU A 47 -8.43 0.08 9.64
N LYS A 48 -9.59 -0.22 10.21
CA LYS A 48 -10.69 0.74 10.33
C LYS A 48 -10.28 1.98 11.12
N THR A 49 -9.53 1.78 12.20
CA THR A 49 -9.02 2.88 13.04
C THR A 49 -8.01 3.74 12.29
N ASP A 50 -7.09 3.12 11.54
CA ASP A 50 -6.10 3.84 10.75
C ASP A 50 -6.73 4.59 9.56
N ALA A 51 -7.69 3.97 8.86
CA ALA A 51 -8.38 4.56 7.71
C ALA A 51 -9.18 5.83 8.05
N LEU A 52 -9.68 5.94 9.29
CA LEU A 52 -10.36 7.15 9.76
C LEU A 52 -9.49 8.41 9.64
N SER A 53 -8.17 8.28 9.84
CA SER A 53 -7.23 9.41 9.69
C SER A 53 -7.13 9.92 8.26
N PHE A 54 -7.47 9.09 7.27
CA PHE A 54 -7.57 9.43 5.85
C PHE A 54 -8.97 9.89 5.44
N GLY A 55 -9.93 9.92 6.37
CA GLY A 55 -11.26 10.46 6.14
C GLY A 55 -12.29 9.46 5.60
N PHE A 56 -12.03 8.15 5.69
CA PHE A 56 -12.98 7.12 5.27
C PHE A 56 -13.03 5.94 6.24
N VAL A 57 -14.08 5.14 6.13
CA VAL A 57 -14.34 3.99 7.00
C VAL A 57 -14.51 2.74 6.14
N PRO A 58 -13.61 1.75 6.22
CA PRO A 58 -13.81 0.48 5.55
C PRO A 58 -14.92 -0.33 6.24
N ASP A 59 -15.61 -1.11 5.43
CA ASP A 59 -16.63 -2.06 5.85
C ASP A 59 -16.30 -3.47 5.33
N ARG A 60 -16.63 -4.49 6.12
CA ARG A 60 -16.19 -5.89 5.91
C ARG A 60 -16.66 -6.46 4.58
N GLY A 61 -17.97 -6.35 4.32
CA GLY A 61 -18.59 -6.85 3.10
C GLY A 61 -18.55 -5.86 1.93
N ARG A 62 -17.95 -4.68 2.10
CA ARG A 62 -17.88 -3.70 1.01
C ARG A 62 -16.84 -4.14 -0.02
N ARG A 63 -17.25 -4.20 -1.28
CA ARG A 63 -16.37 -4.56 -2.39
C ARG A 63 -15.23 -3.56 -2.54
N LEU A 64 -14.02 -4.05 -2.73
CA LEU A 64 -12.80 -3.25 -2.89
C LEU A 64 -12.86 -2.34 -4.13
N ASP A 65 -13.48 -2.81 -5.22
CA ASP A 65 -13.70 -2.04 -6.44
C ASP A 65 -14.66 -0.84 -6.29
N SER A 66 -15.44 -0.79 -5.21
CA SER A 66 -16.33 0.32 -4.88
C SER A 66 -15.64 1.47 -4.14
N TYR A 67 -14.40 1.29 -3.71
CA TYR A 67 -13.56 2.35 -3.16
C TYR A 67 -12.84 3.07 -4.31
N SER A 68 -12.54 4.35 -4.12
CA SER A 68 -11.67 5.08 -5.04
C SER A 68 -10.28 4.44 -5.10
N GLY A 69 -9.55 4.63 -6.20
CA GLY A 69 -8.19 4.08 -6.35
C GLY A 69 -7.25 4.51 -5.21
N GLY A 70 -7.41 5.74 -4.70
CA GLY A 70 -6.64 6.22 -3.55
C GLY A 70 -7.01 5.54 -2.23
N GLU A 71 -8.30 5.29 -1.98
CA GLU A 71 -8.75 4.54 -0.80
C GLU A 71 -8.27 3.09 -0.86
N GLN A 72 -8.34 2.44 -2.03
CA GLN A 72 -7.79 1.09 -2.24
C GLN A 72 -6.29 1.07 -1.95
N ALA A 73 -5.54 2.04 -2.48
CA ALA A 73 -4.11 2.16 -2.26
C ALA A 73 -3.75 2.33 -0.78
N ILE A 74 -4.48 3.19 -0.07
CA ILE A 74 -4.31 3.41 1.37
C ILE A 74 -4.61 2.13 2.15
N LEU A 75 -5.74 1.46 1.86
CA LEU A 75 -6.11 0.21 2.54
C LEU A 75 -5.06 -0.88 2.36
N CYS A 76 -4.58 -1.07 1.13
CA CYS A 76 -3.53 -2.05 0.82
C CYS A 76 -2.24 -1.72 1.58
N CYS A 77 -1.80 -0.46 1.58
CA CYS A 77 -0.60 -0.05 2.32
C CYS A 77 -0.75 -0.26 3.83
N LEU A 78 -1.90 0.10 4.43
CA LEU A 78 -2.15 -0.10 5.86
C LEU A 78 -2.17 -1.59 6.23
N LEU A 79 -2.79 -2.42 5.38
CA LEU A 79 -2.81 -3.88 5.52
C LEU A 79 -1.38 -4.44 5.50
N LEU A 80 -0.60 -4.09 4.49
CA LEU A 80 0.78 -4.56 4.36
C LEU A 80 1.66 -4.06 5.50
N MET A 81 1.53 -2.80 5.94
CA MET A 81 2.27 -2.30 7.11
C MET A 81 2.02 -3.12 8.37
N ARG A 82 0.85 -3.74 8.52
CA ARG A 82 0.54 -4.61 9.68
C ARG A 82 1.15 -6.00 9.53
N LEU A 83 1.25 -6.51 8.30
CA LEU A 83 1.64 -7.90 7.99
C LEU A 83 3.13 -8.07 7.66
N LEU A 84 3.78 -7.03 7.16
CA LEU A 84 5.20 -7.06 6.80
C LEU A 84 6.08 -7.20 8.06
N PRO A 85 7.24 -7.86 7.94
CA PRO A 85 8.20 -7.98 9.03
C PRO A 85 8.70 -6.60 9.49
N ARG A 86 9.11 -6.51 10.75
CA ARG A 86 9.69 -5.27 11.33
C ARG A 86 11.18 -5.10 11.05
N ASP A 87 11.76 -6.02 10.28
CA ASP A 87 13.15 -6.00 9.85
C ASP A 87 13.37 -5.04 8.67
N PRO A 88 14.62 -4.69 8.34
CA PRO A 88 14.92 -3.87 7.17
C PRO A 88 14.35 -4.46 5.88
N LEU A 89 13.51 -3.67 5.21
CA LEU A 89 12.84 -4.04 3.96
C LEU A 89 12.91 -2.88 2.97
N GLN A 90 13.12 -3.19 1.69
CA GLN A 90 13.00 -2.21 0.62
C GLN A 90 11.59 -2.32 0.02
N ILE A 91 10.78 -1.27 0.17
CA ILE A 91 9.40 -1.25 -0.32
C ILE A 91 9.32 -0.32 -1.51
N MET A 92 8.83 -0.80 -2.65
CA MET A 92 8.65 -0.01 -3.85
C MET A 92 7.17 0.27 -4.09
N LEU A 93 6.80 1.55 -4.00
CA LEU A 93 5.46 2.07 -4.27
C LEU A 93 5.34 2.45 -5.75
N VAL A 94 4.71 1.60 -6.55
CA VAL A 94 4.52 1.82 -7.99
C VAL A 94 3.21 2.55 -8.21
N ARG A 95 3.31 3.84 -8.56
CA ARG A 95 2.18 4.75 -8.84
C ARG A 95 1.14 4.92 -7.70
N VAL A 96 1.35 4.28 -6.55
CA VAL A 96 0.52 4.41 -5.34
C VAL A 96 0.35 5.89 -4.97
N LEU A 97 1.46 6.61 -4.78
CA LEU A 97 1.43 8.00 -4.34
C LEU A 97 0.76 8.92 -5.36
N GLU A 98 0.86 8.62 -6.66
CA GLU A 98 0.26 9.43 -7.72
C GLU A 98 -1.27 9.54 -7.59
N THR A 99 -1.91 8.49 -7.08
CA THR A 99 -3.37 8.44 -6.89
C THR A 99 -3.87 9.23 -5.68
N LEU A 100 -2.96 9.64 -4.80
CA LEU A 100 -3.28 10.28 -3.53
C LEU A 100 -3.20 11.81 -3.63
N SER A 101 -4.03 12.50 -2.85
CA SER A 101 -3.88 13.94 -2.60
C SER A 101 -2.59 14.24 -1.84
N PRO A 102 -2.02 15.46 -1.92
CA PRO A 102 -0.79 15.81 -1.19
C PRO A 102 -0.86 15.49 0.30
N LYS A 103 -1.98 15.84 0.96
CA LYS A 103 -2.23 15.53 2.38
C LYS A 103 -2.18 14.02 2.67
N ASN A 104 -2.83 13.21 1.83
CA ASN A 104 -2.86 11.76 2.05
C ASN A 104 -1.50 11.11 1.74
N ARG A 105 -0.70 11.67 0.82
CA ARG A 105 0.69 11.22 0.59
C ARG A 105 1.54 11.41 1.84
N GLU A 106 1.53 12.62 2.40
CA GLU A 106 2.29 12.94 3.61
C GLU A 106 1.88 12.04 4.78
N LEU A 107 0.57 11.87 4.99
CA LEU A 107 0.07 11.02 6.06
C LEU A 107 0.43 9.54 5.86
N LEU A 108 0.37 9.03 4.63
CA LEU A 108 0.73 7.64 4.34
C LEU A 108 2.23 7.38 4.57
N LEU A 109 3.08 8.31 4.16
CA LEU A 109 4.52 8.25 4.42
C LEU A 109 4.82 8.26 5.92
N LEU A 110 4.19 9.17 6.68
CA LEU A 110 4.32 9.21 8.13
C LEU A 110 3.90 7.88 8.80
N LYS A 111 2.82 7.26 8.30
CA LYS A 111 2.38 5.93 8.78
C LYS A 111 3.42 4.85 8.49
N PHE A 112 4.03 4.83 7.30
CA PHE A 112 5.14 3.93 7.00
C PHE A 112 6.32 4.15 7.94
N ALA A 113 6.77 5.40 8.14
CA ALA A 113 7.86 5.71 9.06
C ALA A 113 7.57 5.25 10.50
N THR A 114 6.31 5.36 10.93
CA THR A 114 5.89 4.98 12.29
C THR A 114 5.78 3.47 12.46
N MET A 115 5.20 2.76 11.48
CA MET A 115 4.88 1.33 11.60
C MET A 115 6.04 0.44 11.14
N LEU A 116 6.81 0.87 10.16
CA LEU A 116 7.94 0.16 9.57
C LEU A 116 9.19 1.06 9.57
N PRO A 117 9.70 1.47 10.75
CA PRO A 117 10.81 2.43 10.85
C PRO A 117 12.14 1.91 10.25
N ALA A 118 12.29 0.59 10.12
CA ALA A 118 13.46 -0.03 9.49
C ALA A 118 13.33 -0.15 7.96
N ALA A 119 12.15 0.11 7.39
CA ALA A 119 11.93 -0.01 5.96
C ALA A 119 12.40 1.25 5.21
N THR A 120 12.96 1.02 4.02
CA THR A 120 13.30 2.09 3.07
C THR A 120 12.26 2.09 1.96
N LEU A 121 11.64 3.24 1.74
CA LEU A 121 10.63 3.39 0.70
C LEU A 121 11.24 3.90 -0.61
N PHE A 122 10.71 3.42 -1.72
CA PHE A 122 11.09 3.82 -3.06
C PHE A 122 9.83 4.10 -3.89
N THR A 123 9.94 5.02 -4.85
CA THR A 123 9.00 5.11 -5.98
C THR A 123 9.67 4.62 -7.24
N LEU A 124 8.89 4.06 -8.15
CA LEU A 124 9.39 3.71 -9.47
C LEU A 124 9.32 4.93 -10.39
N THR A 125 10.44 5.24 -11.05
CA THR A 125 10.52 6.26 -12.11
C THR A 125 10.95 5.61 -13.41
N PRO A 126 10.81 6.27 -14.57
CA PRO A 126 11.34 5.76 -15.84
C PRO A 126 12.86 5.50 -15.83
N SER A 127 13.60 6.11 -14.90
CA SER A 127 15.05 5.93 -14.74
C SER A 127 15.42 4.91 -13.66
N GLY A 128 14.42 4.20 -13.09
CA GLY A 128 14.59 3.22 -12.02
C GLY A 128 14.03 3.66 -10.67
N PRO A 129 14.24 2.85 -9.61
CA PRO A 129 13.77 3.13 -8.26
C PRO A 129 14.44 4.37 -7.66
N ARG A 130 13.65 5.23 -7.03
CA ARG A 130 14.12 6.42 -6.32
C ARG A 130 13.67 6.37 -4.88
N ALA A 131 14.62 6.45 -3.94
CA ALA A 131 14.32 6.50 -2.52
C ALA A 131 13.45 7.73 -2.20
N ILE A 132 12.46 7.54 -1.33
CA ILE A 132 11.63 8.61 -0.79
C ILE A 132 11.80 8.65 0.72
N HIS A 133 11.89 9.86 1.27
CA HIS A 133 11.94 10.06 2.71
C HIS A 133 10.53 10.09 3.25
N ALA A 134 10.27 9.20 4.21
CA ALA A 134 9.05 9.12 4.97
C ALA A 134 9.10 10.06 6.19
#